data_AF-A0A2V7UAA0-F1
#
_entry.id   AF-A0A2V7UAA0-F1
#
_cell.length_a   1.000
_cell.length_b   1.000
_cell.length_c   1.000
_cell.angle_alpha   90.00
_cell.angle_beta   90.00
_cell.angle_gamma   90.00
#
_symmetry.space_group_name_H-M   'P 1'
#
loop_
_entity.id
_entity.type
_entity.pdbx_description
1 polymer ?
#
loop_
_entity_poly.entity_id
_entity_poly.type
_entity_poly.pdbx_seq_one_letter_code
_entity_poly.pdbx_strand_id
1 'polypeptide(L)'
;MALVTEEVAAQLKGEFAQLANPVRLAVFSQALADPESEQVRRLVEELAALDPRLSVESYNFVLDKEKVEALGITRIPAIAIMGAEKDYGIRMYGLPSGYEFGTLVEAILDVSRADSGLSEETRAGLKELARPVHLQVFSTPT
;
A
#
# COMPACT_ATOMS: atom_id res chain seq x y z
N MET A 1 -12.95 10.70 -14.39
CA MET A 1 -13.70 9.43 -14.23
C MET A 1 -13.13 8.74 -13.02
N ALA A 2 -13.98 8.11 -12.21
CA ALA A 2 -13.53 7.28 -11.10
C ALA A 2 -12.71 6.10 -11.67
N LEU A 3 -11.61 5.77 -11.01
CA LEU A 3 -10.80 4.60 -11.37
C LEU A 3 -11.48 3.31 -10.89
N VAL A 4 -12.18 3.40 -9.76
CA VAL A 4 -13.00 2.34 -9.19
C VAL A 4 -14.45 2.51 -9.64
N THR A 5 -14.98 1.55 -10.40
CA THR A 5 -16.39 1.53 -10.81
C THR A 5 -17.30 1.18 -9.63
N GLU A 6 -18.60 1.46 -9.72
CA GLU A 6 -19.55 1.12 -8.64
C GLU A 6 -19.59 -0.38 -8.33
N GLU A 7 -19.47 -1.23 -9.35
CA GLU A 7 -19.42 -2.68 -9.18
C GLU A 7 -18.18 -3.13 -8.41
N VAL A 8 -17.00 -2.60 -8.78
CA VAL A 8 -15.75 -2.88 -8.08
C VAL A 8 -15.80 -2.33 -6.65
N ALA A 9 -16.35 -1.13 -6.46
CA ALA A 9 -16.52 -0.54 -5.13
C ALA A 9 -17.42 -1.41 -4.23
N ALA A 10 -18.48 -2.02 -4.77
CA ALA A 10 -19.33 -2.94 -4.01
C ALA A 10 -18.58 -4.21 -3.58
N GLN A 11 -17.76 -4.79 -4.47
CA GLN A 11 -16.91 -5.93 -4.15
C GLN A 11 -15.88 -5.59 -3.07
N LEU A 12 -15.18 -4.45 -3.23
CA LEU A 12 -14.17 -3.98 -2.28
C LEU A 12 -14.75 -3.69 -0.90
N LYS A 13 -15.99 -3.20 -0.80
CA LYS A 13 -16.67 -3.07 0.51
C LYS A 13 -16.88 -4.41 1.18
N GLY A 14 -17.16 -5.47 0.41
CA GLY A 14 -17.23 -6.84 0.91
C GLY A 14 -15.90 -7.34 1.44
N GLU A 15 -14.81 -7.09 0.70
CA GLU A 15 -13.46 -7.43 1.13
C GLU A 15 -13.04 -6.64 2.38
N PHE A 16 -13.23 -5.32 2.36
CA PHE A 16 -12.86 -4.44 3.47
C PHE A 16 -13.70 -4.64 4.73
N ALA A 17 -14.85 -5.30 4.65
CA ALA A 17 -15.56 -5.76 5.85
C ALA A 17 -14.66 -6.63 6.75
N GLN A 18 -13.69 -7.33 6.18
CA GLN A 18 -12.74 -8.21 6.87
C GLN A 18 -11.55 -7.48 7.52
N LEU A 19 -11.42 -6.16 7.36
CA LEU A 19 -10.34 -5.39 8.00
C LEU A 19 -10.40 -5.55 9.53
N ALA A 20 -9.34 -6.08 10.15
CA ALA A 20 -9.30 -6.24 11.59
C ALA A 20 -8.96 -4.92 12.32
N ASN A 21 -8.02 -4.15 11.77
CA ASN A 21 -7.51 -2.90 12.36
C ASN A 21 -7.38 -1.77 11.32
N PRO A 22 -7.27 -0.49 11.75
CA PRO A 22 -7.06 0.62 10.83
C PRO A 22 -5.72 0.53 10.07
N VAL A 23 -5.75 0.97 8.81
CA VAL A 23 -4.61 0.98 7.88
C VAL A 23 -4.39 2.41 7.37
N ARG A 24 -3.12 2.79 7.32
CA ARG A 24 -2.65 4.07 6.80
C ARG A 24 -1.96 3.85 5.46
N LEU A 25 -2.40 4.62 4.46
CA LEU A 25 -1.86 4.62 3.11
C LEU A 25 -1.19 5.97 2.87
N ALA A 26 0.14 5.98 2.80
CA ALA A 26 0.88 7.19 2.46
C ALA A 26 1.29 7.14 0.97
N VAL A 27 0.79 8.09 0.18
CA VAL A 27 1.08 8.20 -1.25
C VAL A 27 2.14 9.27 -1.48
N PHE A 28 3.18 8.92 -2.22
CA PHE A 28 4.25 9.82 -2.63
C PHE A 28 4.18 10.07 -4.12
N SER A 29 4.05 11.34 -4.49
CA SER A 29 3.78 11.76 -5.87
C SER A 29 4.55 13.04 -6.25
N GLN A 30 4.58 13.32 -7.55
CA GLN A 30 5.02 14.60 -8.09
C GLN A 30 4.14 15.00 -9.30
N ALA A 31 2.97 15.57 -9.01
CA ALA A 31 1.89 15.81 -9.97
C ALA A 31 2.27 16.52 -11.28
N LEU A 32 3.27 17.42 -11.25
CA LEU A 32 3.70 18.19 -12.43
C LEU A 32 4.76 17.47 -13.29
N ALA A 33 5.45 16.46 -12.73
CA ALA A 33 6.54 15.77 -13.40
C ALA A 33 6.16 14.36 -13.87
N ASP A 34 5.10 13.78 -13.29
CA ASP A 34 4.74 12.39 -13.49
C ASP A 34 3.21 12.21 -13.58
N PRO A 35 2.66 11.94 -14.79
CA PRO A 35 1.21 11.77 -14.97
C PRO A 35 0.60 10.59 -14.21
N GLU A 36 1.36 9.51 -14.00
CA GLU A 36 0.91 8.31 -13.28
C GLU A 36 0.70 8.57 -11.78
N SER A 37 1.47 9.49 -11.20
CA SER A 37 1.38 9.87 -9.81
C SER A 37 0.02 10.39 -9.39
N GLU A 38 -0.66 11.13 -10.26
CA GLU A 38 -2.02 11.60 -9.98
C GLU A 38 -3.04 10.46 -10.02
N GLN A 39 -2.81 9.45 -10.86
CA GLN A 39 -3.68 8.27 -10.92
C GLN A 39 -3.54 7.43 -9.65
N VAL A 40 -2.30 7.21 -9.18
CA VAL A 40 -2.04 6.49 -7.93
C VAL A 40 -2.67 7.19 -6.72
N ARG A 41 -2.50 8.53 -6.63
CA ARG A 41 -3.11 9.32 -5.55
C ARG A 41 -4.64 9.17 -5.54
N ARG A 42 -5.28 9.34 -6.70
CA ARG A 42 -6.73 9.22 -6.83
C ARG A 42 -7.23 7.82 -6.50
N LEU A 43 -6.52 6.78 -6.97
CA LEU A 43 -6.88 5.39 -6.68
C LEU A 43 -6.92 5.14 -5.17
N VAL A 44 -5.88 5.56 -4.46
CA VAL A 44 -5.77 5.36 -3.01
C VAL A 44 -6.82 6.18 -2.24
N GLU A 45 -7.11 7.40 -2.68
CA GLU A 45 -8.20 8.22 -2.13
C GLU A 45 -9.58 7.57 -2.33
N GLU A 46 -9.83 7.02 -3.52
CA GLU A 46 -11.07 6.30 -3.82
C GLU A 46 -11.20 5.04 -2.95
N LEU A 47 -10.12 4.28 -2.76
CA LEU A 47 -10.10 3.11 -1.88
C LEU A 47 -10.42 3.47 -0.43
N ALA A 48 -9.80 4.52 0.10
CA ALA A 48 -10.01 4.91 1.49
C ALA A 48 -11.40 5.50 1.74
N ALA A 49 -12.06 6.04 0.72
CA ALA A 49 -13.45 6.46 0.82
C ALA A 49 -14.43 5.28 0.98
N LEU A 50 -13.99 4.03 0.74
CA LEU A 50 -14.85 2.85 0.84
C LEU A 50 -15.01 2.33 2.27
N ASP A 51 -14.03 2.57 3.17
CA ASP A 51 -14.06 2.09 4.54
C ASP A 51 -13.39 3.06 5.52
N PRO A 52 -14.03 3.43 6.65
CA PRO A 52 -13.49 4.41 7.61
C PRO A 52 -12.22 3.96 8.34
N ARG A 53 -11.86 2.67 8.28
CA ARG A 53 -10.60 2.14 8.83
C ARG A 53 -9.40 2.45 7.94
N LEU A 54 -9.63 2.90 6.70
CA LEU A 54 -8.58 3.30 5.78
C LEU A 54 -8.39 4.81 5.83
N SER A 55 -7.14 5.24 5.97
CA SER A 55 -6.79 6.66 5.96
C SER A 55 -5.67 6.92 4.96
N VAL A 56 -5.70 8.09 4.33
CA VAL A 56 -4.75 8.47 3.29
C VAL A 56 -4.00 9.71 3.70
N GLU A 57 -2.68 9.68 3.50
CA GLU A 57 -1.80 10.82 3.56
C GLU A 57 -1.14 10.99 2.20
N SER A 58 -1.07 12.21 1.68
CA SER A 58 -0.39 12.49 0.42
C SER A 58 0.80 13.40 0.68
N TYR A 59 1.95 13.02 0.13
CA TYR A 59 3.21 13.73 0.26
C TYR A 59 3.84 13.95 -1.11
N ASN A 60 4.47 15.10 -1.28
CA ASN A 60 5.28 15.43 -2.44
C ASN A 60 6.70 14.87 -2.25
N PHE A 61 7.17 14.08 -3.21
CA PHE A 61 8.46 13.40 -3.12
C PHE A 61 9.69 14.34 -3.03
N VAL A 62 9.60 15.55 -3.60
CA VAL A 62 10.72 16.50 -3.60
C VAL A 62 10.66 17.46 -2.42
N LEU A 63 9.44 17.87 -2.03
CA LEU A 63 9.23 18.88 -1.00
C LEU A 63 9.19 18.27 0.41
N ASP A 64 8.56 17.10 0.58
CA ASP A 64 8.36 16.45 1.89
C ASP A 64 9.50 15.48 2.23
N LYS A 65 10.75 15.95 2.13
CA LYS A 65 11.96 15.12 2.27
C LYS A 65 12.01 14.34 3.58
N GLU A 66 11.58 14.96 4.68
CA GLU A 66 11.54 14.31 6.00
C GLU A 66 10.65 13.07 5.98
N LYS A 67 9.49 13.12 5.31
CA LYS A 67 8.56 11.99 5.18
C LYS A 67 9.09 10.92 4.25
N VAL A 68 9.71 11.34 3.14
CA VAL A 68 10.36 10.44 2.17
C VAL A 68 11.48 9.64 2.82
N GLU A 69 12.36 10.31 3.57
CA GLU A 69 13.46 9.67 4.29
C GLU A 69 12.95 8.77 5.43
N ALA A 70 11.99 9.26 6.22
CA ALA A 70 11.44 8.49 7.35
C ALA A 70 10.76 7.18 6.92
N LEU A 71 10.07 7.18 5.77
CA LEU A 71 9.39 5.99 5.24
C LEU A 71 10.24 5.20 4.22
N GLY A 72 11.50 5.61 4.00
CA GLY A 72 12.43 4.90 3.10
C GLY A 72 11.97 4.88 1.64
N ILE A 73 11.27 5.92 1.19
CA ILE A 73 10.76 6.01 -0.18
C ILE A 73 11.90 6.40 -1.11
N THR A 74 12.14 5.60 -2.14
CA THR A 74 13.28 5.80 -3.06
C THR A 74 12.87 6.16 -4.48
N ARG A 75 11.59 5.97 -4.82
CA ARG A 75 11.04 6.15 -6.17
C ARG A 75 9.59 6.64 -6.07
N ILE A 76 9.07 7.16 -7.17
CA ILE A 76 7.66 7.53 -7.32
C ILE A 76 7.10 6.99 -8.64
N PRO A 77 5.77 6.85 -8.76
CA PRO A 77 4.81 6.96 -7.67
C PRO A 77 4.97 5.83 -6.66
N ALA A 78 4.68 6.10 -5.38
CA ALA A 78 4.79 5.08 -4.33
C ALA A 78 3.62 5.11 -3.36
N ILE A 79 3.26 3.93 -2.86
CA ILE A 79 2.29 3.72 -1.79
C ILE A 79 3.01 2.99 -0.66
N ALA A 80 3.08 3.61 0.52
CA ALA A 80 3.45 2.92 1.75
C ALA A 80 2.19 2.46 2.48
N ILE A 81 2.12 1.16 2.79
CA ILE A 81 0.97 0.51 3.42
C ILE A 81 1.38 0.13 4.85
N MET A 82 0.74 0.75 5.83
CA MET A 82 1.15 0.66 7.24
C MET A 82 -0.06 0.41 8.14
N GLY A 83 0.16 -0.29 9.25
CA GLY A 83 -0.85 -0.37 10.30
C GLY A 83 -0.97 0.98 11.01
N ALA A 84 -2.03 1.16 11.80
CA ALA A 84 -2.24 2.38 12.58
C ALA A 84 -1.01 2.81 13.41
N GLU A 85 -0.35 1.84 14.05
CA GLU A 85 0.75 2.06 14.99
C GLU A 85 2.13 1.58 14.48
N LYS A 86 2.17 0.81 13.38
CA LYS A 86 3.38 0.13 12.93
C LYS A 86 3.52 0.14 11.42
N ASP A 87 4.70 0.56 10.96
CA ASP A 87 5.16 0.36 9.60
C ASP A 87 5.82 -1.02 9.46
N TYR A 88 5.28 -1.87 8.60
CA TYR A 88 5.78 -3.23 8.34
C TYR A 88 6.81 -3.31 7.22
N GLY A 89 7.08 -2.20 6.53
CA GLY A 89 8.04 -2.19 5.45
C GLY A 89 7.46 -2.36 4.04
N ILE A 90 6.13 -2.33 3.87
CA ILE A 90 5.44 -2.73 2.62
C ILE A 90 5.20 -1.53 1.71
N ARG A 91 5.93 -1.48 0.59
CA ARG A 91 5.99 -0.36 -0.36
C ARG A 91 5.68 -0.87 -1.74
N MET A 92 4.70 -0.26 -2.41
CA MET A 92 4.41 -0.49 -3.83
C MET A 92 4.90 0.71 -4.63
N TYR A 93 5.56 0.44 -5.75
CA TYR A 93 6.09 1.47 -6.66
C TYR A 93 5.45 1.30 -8.04
N GLY A 94 4.96 2.40 -8.62
CA GLY A 94 4.18 2.40 -9.87
C GLY A 94 2.67 2.38 -9.63
N LEU A 95 1.89 2.33 -10.73
CA LEU A 95 0.43 2.21 -10.69
C LEU A 95 0.00 0.74 -10.49
N PRO A 96 -0.67 0.38 -9.39
CA PRO A 96 -1.16 -0.98 -9.18
C PRO A 96 -2.44 -1.22 -9.99
N SER A 97 -2.26 -1.55 -11.27
CA SER A 97 -3.33 -1.87 -12.23
C SER A 97 -3.41 -3.36 -12.56
N GLY A 98 -4.54 -3.82 -13.08
CA GLY A 98 -4.72 -5.22 -13.47
C GLY A 98 -4.63 -6.15 -12.26
N TYR A 99 -3.86 -7.23 -12.36
CA TYR A 99 -3.66 -8.17 -11.24
C TYR A 99 -3.02 -7.50 -10.00
N GLU A 100 -2.19 -6.47 -10.19
CA GLU A 100 -1.54 -5.77 -9.07
C GLU A 100 -2.50 -4.92 -8.24
N PHE A 101 -3.68 -4.62 -8.77
CA PHE A 101 -4.75 -4.01 -7.98
C PHE A 101 -5.22 -4.96 -6.86
N GLY A 102 -5.34 -6.26 -7.16
CA GLY A 102 -5.64 -7.29 -6.16
C GLY A 102 -4.55 -7.37 -5.10
N THR A 103 -3.28 -7.34 -5.50
CA THR A 103 -2.13 -7.32 -4.58
C THR A 103 -2.20 -6.14 -3.60
N LEU A 104 -2.60 -4.95 -4.06
CA LEU A 104 -2.79 -3.79 -3.19
C LEU A 104 -3.89 -4.04 -2.14
N VAL A 105 -5.03 -4.59 -2.55
CA VAL A 105 -6.16 -4.90 -1.65
C VAL A 105 -5.75 -5.96 -0.62
N GLU A 106 -5.08 -7.02 -1.06
CA GLU A 106 -4.56 -8.08 -0.18
C GLU A 106 -3.55 -7.54 0.84
N ALA A 107 -2.61 -6.69 0.40
CA ALA A 107 -1.63 -6.06 1.28
C ALA A 107 -2.30 -5.18 2.36
N ILE A 108 -3.38 -4.47 2.02
CA ILE A 108 -4.18 -3.70 2.98
C ILE A 108 -4.81 -4.65 4.02
N LEU A 109 -5.41 -5.75 3.56
CA LEU A 109 -6.03 -6.74 4.45
C LEU A 109 -5.00 -7.43 5.37
N ASP A 110 -3.84 -7.80 4.85
CA ASP A 110 -2.73 -8.40 5.61
C ASP A 110 -2.21 -7.45 6.68
N VAL A 111 -1.95 -6.19 6.31
CA VAL A 111 -1.51 -5.15 7.25
C VAL A 111 -2.56 -4.90 8.33
N SER A 112 -3.84 -4.90 7.94
CA SER A 112 -4.96 -4.75 8.87
C SER A 112 -5.02 -5.90 9.88
N ARG A 113 -4.75 -7.14 9.46
CA ARG A 113 -4.70 -8.31 10.36
C ARG A 113 -3.51 -8.27 11.32
N ALA A 114 -2.44 -7.56 10.98
CA ALA A 114 -1.16 -7.60 11.70
C ALA A 114 -0.61 -9.04 11.84
N ASP A 115 -0.98 -9.91 10.90
CA ASP A 115 -0.62 -11.32 10.88
C ASP A 115 -0.29 -11.74 9.44
N SER A 116 0.92 -12.27 9.23
CA SER A 116 1.40 -12.72 7.93
C SER A 116 0.84 -14.06 7.46
N GLY A 117 0.05 -14.76 8.29
CA GLY A 117 -0.51 -16.08 7.96
C GLY A 117 0.53 -17.20 7.77
N LEU A 118 1.81 -16.93 8.04
CA LEU A 118 2.89 -17.91 7.90
C LEU A 118 2.80 -18.97 9.00
N SER A 119 3.19 -20.20 8.66
CA SER A 119 3.29 -21.30 9.63
C SER A 119 4.33 -20.99 10.71
N GLU A 120 4.18 -21.63 11.88
CA GLU A 120 5.13 -21.51 12.99
C GLU A 120 6.56 -21.91 12.57
N GLU A 121 6.70 -22.94 11.75
CA GLU A 121 7.99 -23.39 11.21
C GLU A 121 8.66 -22.29 10.38
N THR A 122 7.92 -21.68 9.46
CA THR A 122 8.45 -20.58 8.64
C THR A 122 8.81 -19.36 9.49
N ARG A 123 7.99 -19.02 10.48
CA ARG A 123 8.30 -17.92 11.43
C ARG A 123 9.55 -18.21 12.25
N ALA A 124 9.74 -19.46 12.69
CA ALA A 124 10.94 -19.88 13.41
C ALA A 124 12.18 -19.69 12.54
N GLY A 125 12.16 -20.16 11.28
CA GLY A 125 13.26 -19.96 10.34
C GLY A 125 13.54 -18.49 10.04
N LEU A 126 12.51 -17.65 9.87
CA LEU A 126 12.68 -16.21 9.62
C LEU A 126 13.28 -15.46 10.82
N LYS A 127 13.08 -15.94 12.06
CA LYS A 127 13.72 -15.35 13.27
C LYS A 127 15.24 -15.55 13.29
N GLU A 128 15.76 -16.51 12.53
CA GLU A 128 17.20 -16.81 12.47
C GLU A 128 17.96 -15.93 11.44
N LEU A 129 17.25 -15.07 10.70
CA LEU A 129 17.88 -14.14 9.76
C LEU A 129 18.88 -13.23 10.47
N ALA A 130 20.18 -13.41 10.17
CA ALA A 130 21.27 -12.71 10.84
C ALA A 130 21.35 -11.20 10.54
N ARG A 131 20.60 -10.72 9.53
CA ARG A 131 20.58 -9.31 9.11
C ARG A 131 19.24 -8.95 8.49
N PRO A 132 18.86 -7.65 8.50
CA PRO A 132 17.69 -7.17 7.77
C PRO A 132 17.78 -7.54 6.29
N VAL A 133 16.66 -7.99 5.72
CA VAL A 133 16.55 -8.34 4.31
C VAL A 133 15.62 -7.34 3.63
N HIS A 134 16.10 -6.73 2.55
CA HIS A 134 15.29 -5.88 1.68
C HIS A 134 14.88 -6.70 0.45
N LEU A 135 13.60 -7.08 0.38
CA LEU A 135 13.03 -7.82 -0.74
C LEU A 135 12.45 -6.84 -1.77
N GLN A 136 12.79 -7.05 -3.04
CA GLN A 136 12.23 -6.31 -4.16
C GLN A 136 11.66 -7.31 -5.17
N VAL A 137 10.37 -7.22 -5.40
CA VAL A 137 9.66 -8.03 -6.41
C VAL A 137 9.34 -7.12 -7.58
N PHE A 138 9.79 -7.51 -8.78
CA PHE A 138 9.54 -6.76 -10.00
C PHE A 138 8.49 -7.50 -10.82
N SER A 139 7.42 -6.82 -11.15
CA SER A 139 6.36 -7.32 -12.05
C SER A 139 6.09 -6.32 -13.16
N THR A 140 5.44 -6.79 -14.21
CA THR A 140 4.97 -5.96 -15.32
C THR A 140 3.44 -6.02 -15.34
N PRO A 141 2.74 -4.88 -15.48
CA PRO A 141 1.30 -4.90 -15.71
C PRO A 141 1.00 -5.70 -16.99
N THR A 142 0.10 -6.69 -16.90
CA THR A 142 -0.39 -7.47 -18.03
C THR A 142 -1.65 -6.87 -18.61
#